data_AF-A0A401IBA7-F1
#
_entry.id   AF-A0A401IBA7-F1
#
_cell.length_a   1.000
_cell.length_b   1.000
_cell.length_c   1.000
_cell.angle_alpha   90.00
_cell.angle_beta   90.00
_cell.angle_gamma   90.00
#
_symmetry.space_group_name_H-M   'P 1'
#
loop_
_entity.id
_entity.type
_entity.pdbx_description
1 polymer ?
#
loop_
_entity_poly.entity_id
_entity_poly.type
_entity_poly.pdbx_seq_one_letter_code
_entity_poly.pdbx_strand_id
1 'polypeptide(L)'
;MGNKKRKRDNTPRTKRMKKEGRKQSAVHWLPTYNGKSIIKGYSKRYAVDKYTALLELTELGVAIPKKTARSIREQRKRELQKGARRRAVDEEAGWPESDETYAYIAGYTSGGFAYGITWEERERFADQDSLDDTLPPAEEDEYWLYQHTEDDESLFATLPPLYNE
;
A
#
# COMPACT_ATOMS: atom_id res chain seq x y z
N MET A 1 -20.41 -28.80 12.03
CA MET A 1 -19.75 -27.47 11.87
C MET A 1 -18.54 -27.42 12.81
N GLY A 2 -17.33 -27.66 12.31
CA GLY A 2 -16.12 -27.68 13.15
C GLY A 2 -15.62 -26.27 13.46
N ASN A 3 -15.47 -25.95 14.75
CA ASN A 3 -14.91 -24.66 15.18
C ASN A 3 -13.43 -24.55 14.77
N LYS A 4 -13.13 -23.70 13.79
CA LYS A 4 -11.76 -23.35 13.38
C LYS A 4 -11.04 -22.71 14.57
N LYS A 5 -9.99 -23.38 15.09
CA LYS A 5 -9.14 -22.83 16.17
C LYS A 5 -8.44 -21.56 15.65
N ARG A 6 -8.66 -20.43 16.32
CA ARG A 6 -7.99 -19.16 15.98
C ARG A 6 -6.49 -19.26 16.29
N LYS A 7 -5.64 -18.75 15.39
CA LYS A 7 -4.19 -18.62 15.64
C LYS A 7 -3.97 -17.77 16.89
N ARG A 8 -3.05 -18.22 17.75
CA ARG A 8 -2.68 -17.48 18.96
C ARG A 8 -1.81 -16.29 18.56
N ASP A 9 -2.19 -15.10 19.02
CA ASP A 9 -1.40 -13.89 18.83
C ASP A 9 -0.24 -13.84 19.84
N ASN A 10 0.98 -13.71 19.32
CA ASN A 10 2.24 -13.66 20.07
C ASN A 10 2.43 -12.35 20.85
N THR A 11 1.54 -11.37 20.70
CA THR A 11 1.60 -10.12 21.46
C THR A 11 1.47 -10.38 22.97
N PRO A 12 2.25 -9.74 23.84
CA PRO A 12 2.06 -9.87 25.29
C PRO A 12 0.66 -9.42 25.72
N ARG A 13 0.03 -10.15 26.67
CA ARG A 13 -1.32 -9.84 27.18
C ARG A 13 -1.46 -8.38 27.63
N THR A 14 -0.42 -7.82 28.26
CA THR A 14 -0.42 -6.45 28.79
C THR A 14 -0.62 -5.39 27.71
N LYS A 15 -0.12 -5.63 26.49
CA LYS A 15 -0.23 -4.69 25.37
C LYS A 15 -1.61 -4.69 24.70
N ARG A 16 -2.45 -5.68 25.01
CA ARG A 16 -3.80 -5.85 24.44
C ARG A 16 -4.91 -5.42 25.39
N MET A 17 -4.55 -4.94 26.58
CA MET A 17 -5.52 -4.55 27.60
C MET A 17 -6.23 -3.25 27.21
N LYS A 18 -7.54 -3.20 27.48
CA LYS A 18 -8.35 -1.97 27.48
C LYS A 18 -7.99 -1.08 28.69
N LYS A 19 -8.44 0.17 28.69
CA LYS A 19 -8.09 1.20 29.69
C LYS A 19 -8.29 0.74 31.13
N GLU A 20 -9.44 0.17 31.45
CA GLU A 20 -9.83 -0.26 32.80
C GLU A 20 -8.91 -1.39 33.29
N GLY A 21 -8.66 -2.37 32.42
CA GLY A 21 -7.76 -3.48 32.70
C GLY A 21 -6.30 -3.04 32.87
N ARG A 22 -5.85 -2.03 32.09
CA ARG A 22 -4.53 -1.41 32.28
C ARG A 22 -4.43 -0.74 33.64
N LYS A 23 -5.43 0.05 34.04
CA LYS A 23 -5.46 0.73 35.35
C LYS A 23 -5.40 -0.27 36.51
N GLN A 24 -6.24 -1.31 36.49
CA GLN A 24 -6.22 -2.37 37.50
C GLN A 24 -4.86 -3.08 37.56
N SER A 25 -4.31 -3.46 36.40
CA SER A 25 -2.97 -4.07 36.34
C SER A 25 -1.87 -3.13 36.81
N ALA A 26 -2.01 -1.83 36.56
CA ALA A 26 -1.02 -0.84 36.91
C ALA A 26 -0.91 -0.64 38.41
N VAL A 27 -2.03 -0.67 39.15
CA VAL A 27 -2.03 -0.58 40.62
C VAL A 27 -1.06 -1.57 41.26
N HIS A 28 -1.07 -2.83 40.81
CA HIS A 28 -0.16 -3.85 41.31
C HIS A 28 1.28 -3.73 40.79
N TRP A 29 1.46 -3.10 39.63
CA TRP A 29 2.75 -2.98 38.97
C TRP A 29 3.58 -1.79 39.46
N LEU A 30 2.92 -0.68 39.77
CA LEU A 30 3.57 0.56 40.18
C LEU A 30 4.56 0.35 41.35
N PRO A 31 4.24 -0.44 42.40
CA PRO A 31 5.18 -0.73 43.49
C PRO A 31 6.42 -1.51 43.04
N THR A 32 6.31 -2.36 42.02
CA THR A 32 7.42 -3.16 41.49
C THR A 32 8.30 -2.36 40.52
N TYR A 33 7.87 -1.16 40.10
CA TYR A 33 8.59 -0.39 39.09
C TYR A 33 9.74 0.42 39.71
N ASN A 34 10.98 0.08 39.33
CA ASN A 34 12.22 0.73 39.79
C ASN A 34 12.87 1.64 38.73
N GLY A 35 12.18 1.93 37.62
CA GLY A 35 12.75 2.71 36.52
C GLY A 35 12.69 4.23 36.75
N LYS A 36 13.58 4.98 36.08
CA LYS A 36 13.71 6.43 36.24
C LYS A 36 12.45 7.24 35.84
N SER A 37 11.64 6.75 34.91
CA SER A 37 10.52 7.51 34.35
C SER A 37 9.26 6.65 34.27
N ILE A 38 8.38 6.83 35.26
CA ILE A 38 7.11 6.09 35.38
C ILE A 38 6.25 6.13 34.11
N ILE A 39 6.16 7.30 33.46
CA ILE A 39 5.40 7.50 32.22
C ILE A 39 5.95 6.62 31.07
N LYS A 40 7.28 6.56 30.94
CA LYS A 40 7.97 5.77 29.92
C LYS A 40 7.84 4.28 30.21
N GLY A 41 7.94 3.87 31.47
CA GLY A 41 7.69 2.49 31.90
C GLY A 41 6.27 2.04 31.56
N TYR A 42 5.28 2.87 31.91
CA TYR A 42 3.87 2.59 31.69
C TYR A 42 3.55 2.44 30.21
N SER A 43 3.97 3.43 29.41
CA SER A 43 3.82 3.44 27.95
C SER A 43 4.39 2.16 27.30
N LYS A 44 5.58 1.73 27.72
CA LYS A 44 6.20 0.50 27.20
C LYS A 44 5.46 -0.77 27.61
N ARG A 45 5.01 -0.85 28.87
CA ARG A 45 4.37 -2.07 29.41
C ARG A 45 3.03 -2.35 28.75
N TYR A 46 2.25 -1.30 28.54
CA TYR A 46 0.89 -1.40 28.02
C TYR A 46 0.73 -0.95 26.56
N ALA A 47 1.84 -0.62 25.88
CA ALA A 47 1.87 -0.14 24.49
C ALA A 47 0.96 1.07 24.22
N VAL A 48 0.90 2.01 25.17
CA VAL A 48 0.16 3.26 25.03
C VAL A 48 1.11 4.43 24.74
N ASP A 49 0.60 5.51 24.17
CA ASP A 49 1.38 6.74 24.00
C ASP A 49 1.63 7.44 25.34
N LYS A 50 2.61 8.36 25.36
CA LYS A 50 3.02 9.08 26.58
C LYS A 50 1.92 9.98 27.14
N TYR A 51 1.05 10.53 26.29
CA TYR A 51 -0.05 11.39 26.73
C TYR A 51 -1.14 10.55 27.40
N THR A 52 -1.48 9.39 26.82
CA THR A 52 -2.39 8.43 27.47
C THR A 52 -1.82 7.91 28.80
N ALA A 53 -0.53 7.55 28.84
CA ALA A 53 0.13 7.14 30.08
C ALA A 53 0.07 8.25 31.16
N LEU A 54 0.29 9.51 30.78
CA LEU A 54 0.17 10.65 31.69
C LEU A 54 -1.24 10.75 32.30
N LEU A 55 -2.29 10.66 31.49
CA LEU A 55 -3.68 10.74 31.97
C LEU A 55 -4.02 9.60 32.92
N GLU A 56 -3.74 8.35 32.51
CA GLU A 56 -4.06 7.17 33.31
C GLU A 56 -3.29 7.14 34.63
N LEU A 57 -2.01 7.54 34.64
CA LEU A 57 -1.22 7.66 35.87
C LEU A 57 -1.72 8.79 36.78
N THR A 58 -2.20 9.90 36.21
CA THR A 58 -2.80 10.99 36.99
C THR A 58 -4.12 10.54 37.63
N GLU A 59 -4.95 9.78 36.89
CA GLU A 59 -6.18 9.17 37.42
C GLU A 59 -5.89 8.14 38.53
N LEU A 60 -4.71 7.51 38.53
CA LEU A 60 -4.25 6.60 39.60
C LEU A 60 -3.62 7.34 40.79
N GLY A 61 -3.57 8.69 40.78
CA GLY A 61 -3.01 9.50 41.85
C GLY A 61 -1.48 9.56 41.90
N VAL A 62 -0.79 9.15 40.82
CA VAL A 62 0.68 9.20 40.76
C VAL A 62 1.15 10.65 40.61
N ALA A 63 2.01 11.11 41.52
CA ALA A 63 2.58 12.44 41.46
C ALA A 63 3.55 12.58 40.26
N ILE A 64 3.19 13.44 39.30
CA ILE A 64 3.98 13.70 38.10
C ILE A 64 4.43 15.16 38.08
N PRO A 65 5.72 15.45 37.81
CA PRO A 65 6.20 16.83 37.71
C PRO A 65 5.45 17.64 36.65
N LYS A 66 5.00 18.85 37.01
CA LYS A 66 4.24 19.76 36.13
C LYS A 66 4.99 20.07 34.83
N LYS A 67 6.32 20.21 34.89
CA LYS A 67 7.19 20.44 33.70
C LYS A 67 7.07 19.30 32.69
N THR A 68 7.14 18.06 33.15
CA THR A 68 7.01 16.86 32.31
C THR A 68 5.62 16.75 31.70
N ALA A 69 4.58 16.98 32.51
CA ALA A 69 3.20 16.96 32.03
C ALA A 69 2.96 18.03 30.95
N ARG A 70 3.47 19.26 31.15
CA ARG A 70 3.37 20.36 30.17
C ARG A 70 4.04 19.99 28.85
N SER A 71 5.28 19.49 28.90
CA SER A 71 6.03 19.10 27.70
C SER A 71 5.30 18.01 26.89
N ILE A 72 4.72 17.01 27.54
CA ILE A 72 3.95 15.95 26.86
C ILE A 72 2.68 16.50 26.20
N ARG A 73 1.95 17.39 26.90
CA ARG A 73 0.74 18.02 26.35
C ARG A 73 1.06 18.89 25.14
N GLU A 74 2.14 19.66 25.21
CA GLU A 74 2.58 20.51 24.12
C GLU A 74 3.04 19.70 22.91
N GLN A 75 3.81 18.63 23.13
CA GLN A 75 4.18 17.70 22.06
C GLN A 75 2.93 17.12 21.38
N ARG A 76 1.93 16.66 22.14
CA ARG A 76 0.68 16.15 21.58
C ARG A 76 -0.05 17.21 20.75
N LYS A 77 -0.10 18.46 21.22
CA LYS A 77 -0.70 19.58 20.48
C LYS A 77 0.00 19.82 19.15
N ARG A 78 1.34 19.83 19.13
CA ARG A 78 2.13 20.02 17.90
C ARG A 78 1.89 18.90 16.89
N GLU A 79 1.83 17.64 17.33
CA GLU A 79 1.54 16.50 16.43
C GLU A 79 0.13 16.62 15.81
N LEU A 80 -0.87 17.01 16.61
CA LEU A 80 -2.23 17.23 16.12
C LEU A 80 -2.30 18.38 15.11
N GLN A 81 -1.62 19.50 15.39
CA GLN A 81 -1.55 20.64 14.47
C GLN A 81 -0.85 20.27 13.16
N LYS A 82 0.26 19.51 13.22
CA LYS A 82 0.96 19.03 12.04
C LYS A 82 0.09 18.10 11.21
N GLY A 83 -0.64 17.19 11.85
CA GLY A 83 -1.60 16.31 11.18
C GLY A 83 -2.75 17.07 10.52
N ALA A 84 -3.30 18.08 11.20
CA ALA A 84 -4.34 18.93 10.65
C ALA A 84 -3.84 19.74 9.45
N ARG A 85 -2.65 20.34 9.53
CA ARG A 85 -2.04 21.07 8.41
C ARG A 85 -1.81 20.16 7.20
N ARG A 86 -1.36 18.93 7.39
CA ARG A 86 -1.19 17.97 6.29
C ARG A 86 -2.51 17.68 5.60
N ARG A 87 -3.56 17.38 6.36
CA ARG A 87 -4.90 17.15 5.80
C ARG A 87 -5.44 18.36 5.07
N ALA A 88 -5.26 19.57 5.61
CA ALA A 88 -5.68 20.80 4.96
C ALA A 88 -4.93 21.02 3.63
N VAL A 89 -3.63 20.71 3.58
CA VAL A 89 -2.87 20.74 2.32
C VAL A 89 -3.36 19.68 1.34
N ASP A 90 -3.64 18.45 1.80
CA ASP A 90 -4.16 17.38 0.93
C ASP A 90 -5.57 17.72 0.41
N GLU A 91 -6.38 18.44 1.18
CA GLU A 91 -7.72 18.91 0.82
C GLU A 91 -7.68 20.12 -0.12
N GLU A 92 -6.77 21.09 0.12
CA GLU A 92 -6.53 22.25 -0.74
C GLU A 92 -5.85 21.87 -2.06
N ALA A 93 -4.92 20.92 -2.02
CA ALA A 93 -4.33 20.29 -3.21
C ALA A 93 -5.32 19.32 -3.87
N GLY A 94 -6.62 19.60 -3.77
CA GLY A 94 -7.71 18.83 -4.36
C GLY A 94 -7.32 18.29 -5.71
N TRP A 95 -7.78 17.06 -6.00
CA TRP A 95 -7.53 16.40 -7.27
C TRP A 95 -7.62 17.44 -8.40
N PRO A 96 -6.57 17.63 -9.21
CA PRO A 96 -6.63 18.60 -10.29
C PRO A 96 -7.93 18.33 -11.02
N GLU A 97 -8.74 19.39 -11.25
CA GLU A 97 -10.01 19.27 -11.95
C GLU A 97 -9.76 18.45 -13.21
N SER A 98 -10.10 17.17 -13.14
CA SER A 98 -9.94 16.27 -14.26
C SER A 98 -11.01 16.74 -15.22
N ASP A 99 -10.62 17.21 -16.39
CA ASP A 99 -11.52 17.62 -17.46
C ASP A 99 -12.36 16.47 -18.05
N GLU A 100 -12.43 15.34 -17.32
CA GLU A 100 -13.03 14.05 -17.67
C GLU A 100 -12.77 13.63 -19.13
N THR A 101 -11.72 14.12 -19.79
CA THR A 101 -11.49 13.90 -21.23
C THR A 101 -10.78 12.57 -21.45
N TYR A 102 -9.82 12.26 -20.59
CA TYR A 102 -9.01 11.05 -20.68
C TYR A 102 -9.44 10.00 -19.65
N ALA A 103 -9.67 8.77 -20.10
CA ALA A 103 -9.80 7.59 -19.24
C ALA A 103 -8.43 7.15 -18.69
N TYR A 104 -7.36 7.38 -19.44
CA TYR A 104 -5.97 7.09 -19.04
C TYR A 104 -4.99 8.01 -19.76
N ILE A 105 -4.16 8.76 -19.03
CA ILE A 105 -3.09 9.60 -19.62
C ILE A 105 -1.78 8.80 -19.62
N ALA A 106 -1.24 8.53 -20.80
CA ALA A 106 0.03 7.81 -20.96
C ALA A 106 1.25 8.70 -20.69
N GLY A 107 1.10 10.01 -20.87
CA GLY A 107 2.14 10.98 -20.58
C GLY A 107 1.79 12.40 -21.03
N TYR A 108 2.77 13.28 -20.89
CA TYR A 108 2.70 14.66 -21.36
C TYR A 108 3.80 14.91 -22.39
N THR A 109 3.46 15.65 -23.44
CA THR A 109 4.42 16.14 -24.42
C THR A 109 5.33 17.22 -23.80
N SER A 110 6.45 17.54 -24.46
CA SER A 110 7.36 18.61 -24.00
C SER A 110 6.69 19.99 -23.88
N GLY A 111 5.58 20.21 -24.61
CA GLY A 111 4.75 21.41 -24.52
C GLY A 111 3.67 21.37 -23.44
N GLY A 112 3.58 20.31 -22.64
CA GLY A 112 2.62 20.18 -21.55
C GLY A 112 1.23 19.66 -21.96
N PHE A 113 1.02 19.26 -23.22
CA PHE A 113 -0.24 18.62 -23.64
C PHE A 113 -0.27 17.14 -23.22
N ALA A 114 -1.35 16.70 -22.60
CA ALA A 114 -1.59 15.31 -22.26
C ALA A 114 -1.90 14.49 -23.51
N TYR A 115 -1.44 13.23 -23.55
CA TYR A 115 -1.90 12.24 -24.54
C TYR A 115 -2.19 10.91 -23.84
N GLY A 116 -3.19 10.19 -24.33
CA GLY A 116 -3.74 9.05 -23.63
C GLY A 116 -4.97 8.48 -24.34
N ILE A 117 -5.69 7.60 -23.63
CA ILE A 117 -6.95 7.01 -24.06
C ILE A 117 -8.08 7.85 -23.49
N THR A 118 -8.98 8.31 -24.35
CA THR A 118 -10.21 9.01 -23.97
C THR A 118 -11.31 8.03 -23.56
N TRP A 119 -12.35 8.53 -22.87
CA TRP A 119 -13.49 7.68 -22.52
C TRP A 119 -14.23 7.17 -23.75
N GLU A 120 -14.37 8.01 -24.79
CA GLU A 120 -14.99 7.65 -26.06
C GLU A 120 -14.21 6.54 -26.78
N GLU A 121 -12.88 6.64 -26.82
CA GLU A 121 -12.03 5.60 -27.41
C GLU A 121 -12.15 4.27 -26.63
N ARG A 122 -12.14 4.35 -25.30
CA ARG A 122 -12.29 3.16 -24.44
C ARG A 122 -13.63 2.45 -24.67
N GLU A 123 -14.73 3.21 -24.76
CA GLU A 123 -16.06 2.65 -25.01
C GLU A 123 -16.13 2.00 -26.40
N ARG A 124 -15.59 2.68 -27.42
CA ARG A 124 -15.49 2.13 -28.78
C ARG A 124 -14.71 0.81 -28.85
N PHE A 125 -13.61 0.68 -28.11
CA PHE A 125 -12.85 -0.58 -28.05
C PHE A 125 -13.57 -1.67 -27.23
N ALA A 126 -14.30 -1.29 -26.18
CA ALA A 126 -15.08 -2.23 -25.38
C ALA A 126 -16.21 -2.89 -26.18
N ASP A 127 -16.83 -2.16 -27.11
CA ASP A 127 -17.82 -2.70 -28.06
C ASP A 127 -17.16 -3.55 -29.16
N GLN A 128 -15.87 -3.34 -29.44
CA GLN A 128 -15.12 -4.07 -30.46
C GLN A 128 -14.60 -5.43 -29.95
N ASP A 129 -14.38 -5.59 -28.63
CA ASP A 129 -14.03 -6.87 -27.99
C ASP A 129 -15.19 -7.87 -27.94
N SER A 130 -16.41 -7.51 -28.41
CA SER A 130 -17.49 -8.46 -28.66
C SER A 130 -17.37 -9.19 -30.02
N LEU A 131 -16.25 -9.06 -30.74
CA LEU A 131 -15.97 -9.74 -32.01
C LEU A 131 -15.20 -11.07 -31.87
N ASP A 132 -15.07 -11.62 -30.66
CA ASP A 132 -14.55 -12.99 -30.45
C ASP A 132 -15.59 -14.08 -30.81
N ASP A 133 -16.86 -13.72 -31.02
CA ASP A 133 -17.92 -14.63 -31.48
C ASP A 133 -17.91 -14.87 -33.02
N THR A 134 -16.97 -14.26 -33.75
CA THR A 134 -16.87 -14.36 -35.22
C THR A 134 -15.56 -14.96 -35.73
N LEU A 135 -14.68 -15.45 -34.86
CA LEU A 135 -13.56 -16.26 -35.30
C LEU A 135 -14.10 -17.60 -35.84
N PRO A 136 -14.00 -17.90 -37.15
CA PRO A 136 -14.29 -19.25 -37.60
C PRO A 136 -13.35 -20.20 -36.86
N PRO A 137 -13.81 -21.40 -36.45
CA PRO A 137 -12.94 -22.38 -35.84
C PRO A 137 -11.74 -22.58 -36.76
N ALA A 138 -10.53 -22.53 -36.18
CA ALA A 138 -9.29 -22.60 -36.94
C ALA A 138 -9.34 -23.78 -37.92
N GLU A 139 -9.40 -23.50 -39.21
CA GLU A 139 -9.36 -24.50 -40.27
C GLU A 139 -7.94 -25.08 -40.32
N GLU A 140 -7.70 -26.09 -39.50
CA GLU A 140 -6.58 -27.01 -39.60
C GLU A 140 -6.76 -27.89 -40.86
N ASP A 141 -6.61 -27.39 -42.11
CA ASP A 141 -6.70 -28.33 -43.26
C ASP A 141 -6.00 -27.92 -44.58
N GLU A 142 -5.12 -26.91 -44.63
CA GLU A 142 -4.45 -26.53 -45.89
C GLU A 142 -2.91 -26.38 -45.85
N TYR A 143 -2.24 -26.97 -44.85
CA TYR A 143 -0.76 -27.01 -44.79
C TYR A 143 -0.13 -28.40 -44.95
N TRP A 144 -0.94 -29.47 -45.06
CA TRP A 144 -0.46 -30.85 -45.26
C TRP A 144 -0.32 -31.27 -46.74
N LEU A 145 -0.72 -30.44 -47.70
CA LEU A 145 -0.66 -30.73 -49.14
C LEU A 145 0.56 -30.10 -49.85
N TYR A 146 1.67 -29.88 -49.14
CA TYR A 146 2.90 -29.31 -49.72
C TYR A 146 4.17 -30.10 -49.35
N GLN A 147 4.05 -31.40 -49.06
CA GLN A 147 5.22 -32.21 -48.69
C GLN A 147 5.48 -33.49 -49.50
N HIS A 148 4.76 -33.81 -50.58
CA HIS A 148 5.19 -34.93 -51.44
C HIS A 148 4.86 -34.74 -52.92
N THR A 149 5.92 -34.47 -53.69
CA THR A 149 6.23 -34.85 -55.11
C THR A 149 7.44 -33.96 -55.51
N GLU A 150 8.69 -34.43 -55.38
CA GLU A 150 9.49 -35.09 -56.44
C GLU A 150 9.45 -34.24 -57.74
N ASP A 151 10.50 -33.59 -58.26
CA ASP A 151 11.95 -33.83 -58.30
C ASP A 151 12.71 -32.56 -58.75
N ASP A 152 14.05 -32.64 -58.72
CA ASP A 152 15.05 -31.90 -59.52
C ASP A 152 15.92 -30.77 -58.92
N GLU A 153 17.13 -31.23 -58.56
CA GLU A 153 18.45 -30.71 -58.91
C GLU A 153 18.98 -29.37 -58.34
N SER A 154 19.88 -29.53 -57.37
CA SER A 154 21.22 -28.92 -57.31
C SER A 154 21.33 -27.38 -57.37
N LEU A 155 21.72 -26.78 -56.24
CA LEU A 155 22.72 -25.70 -56.18
C LEU A 155 23.10 -25.39 -54.71
N PHE A 156 23.58 -26.41 -54.00
CA PHE A 156 24.48 -26.16 -52.87
C PHE A 156 25.90 -26.03 -53.45
N ALA A 157 26.34 -24.80 -53.72
CA ALA A 157 27.73 -24.51 -54.04
C ALA A 157 28.13 -23.08 -53.65
N THR A 158 28.81 -23.01 -52.50
CA THR A 158 29.99 -22.17 -52.23
C THR A 158 29.89 -20.63 -52.27
N LEU A 159 29.80 -20.04 -51.08
CA LEU A 159 30.26 -18.67 -50.77
C LEU A 159 31.80 -18.61 -50.77
N PRO A 160 32.45 -17.62 -51.41
CA PRO A 160 33.87 -17.36 -51.18
C PRO A 160 34.10 -16.57 -49.88
N PRO A 161 35.24 -16.78 -49.18
CA PRO A 161 35.53 -16.10 -47.92
C PRO A 161 35.98 -14.65 -48.14
N LEU A 162 35.60 -13.77 -47.21
CA LEU A 162 36.08 -12.40 -47.11
C LEU A 162 37.59 -12.40 -46.82
N TYR A 163 38.39 -11.87 -47.74
CA TYR A 163 39.81 -11.61 -47.52
C TYR A 163 40.00 -10.34 -46.66
N ASN A 164 40.84 -10.47 -45.64
CA ASN A 164 41.64 -9.39 -45.06
C ASN A 164 43.10 -9.59 -45.53
N GLU A 165 43.58 -8.69 -46.39
CA GLU A 165 44.85 -7.94 -46.37
C GLU A 165 45.07 -7.26 -47.73
#